data_AF-A0A6J6L0W8-F1
#
_entry.id   AF-A0A6J6L0W8-F1
#
_cell.length_a   1.000
_cell.length_b   1.000
_cell.length_c   1.000
_cell.angle_alpha   90.00
_cell.angle_beta   90.00
_cell.angle_gamma   90.00
#
_symmetry.space_group_name_H-M   'P 1'
#
loop_
_entity.id
_entity.type
_entity.pdbx_description
1 polymer ?
#
loop_
_entity_poly.entity_id
_entity_poly.type
_entity_poly.pdbx_seq_one_letter_code
_entity_poly.pdbx_strand_id
1 'polypeptide(L)'
;MAWDQVALRIPKKAGVLPKKTRRAPVVAVAPRVTLWRAATDNDGFKMMPHLWPQFGRSLERWLASGIATSDSDVVQSETRIQQLADGATRYEHRVVLTEDLADAPRIGATWEIPARFSSLRWYGRGPHENYPDRKSSAMVGVYEGQPDELPYLVPQEFGLRTECRWLECRDDNTGEVIRIEADGCLLHMSAVRYTPEALFEACDRTELRRHNKLVIHVDIAHRGLGTASCGPDTRSDYIISAGTYRFAYVVSS
;
A
#
# COMPACT_ATOMS: atom_id res chain seq x y z
N MET A 1 38.33 -37.87 -30.99
CA MET A 1 37.72 -38.27 -29.70
C MET A 1 37.56 -37.00 -28.88
N ALA A 2 36.41 -36.59 -28.35
CA ALA A 2 35.17 -37.28 -28.05
C ALA A 2 33.95 -36.36 -28.31
N TRP A 3 32.81 -36.99 -28.53
CA TRP A 3 31.52 -36.40 -28.88
C TRP A 3 30.75 -35.88 -27.65
N ASP A 4 29.94 -34.85 -27.87
CA ASP A 4 28.98 -34.25 -26.95
C ASP A 4 28.04 -35.28 -26.29
N GLN A 5 27.80 -35.14 -24.98
CA GLN A 5 26.65 -35.76 -24.32
C GLN A 5 25.53 -34.73 -24.17
N VAL A 6 24.57 -34.79 -25.10
CA VAL A 6 23.24 -34.16 -24.94
C VAL A 6 22.35 -35.14 -24.18
N ALA A 7 21.94 -34.79 -22.97
CA ALA A 7 20.95 -35.55 -22.21
C ALA A 7 19.53 -35.10 -22.58
N LEU A 8 18.81 -35.92 -23.35
CA LEU A 8 17.39 -35.74 -23.66
C LEU A 8 16.53 -36.13 -22.44
N ARG A 9 15.87 -35.14 -21.82
CA ARG A 9 14.81 -35.38 -20.82
C ARG A 9 13.48 -35.67 -21.53
N ILE A 10 12.94 -36.87 -21.31
CA ILE A 10 11.61 -37.27 -21.76
C ILE A 10 10.55 -36.47 -20.96
N PRO A 11 9.53 -35.88 -21.61
CA PRO A 11 8.48 -35.16 -20.90
C PRO A 11 7.60 -36.15 -20.12
N LYS A 12 7.41 -35.90 -18.82
CA LYS A 12 6.40 -36.60 -18.01
C LYS A 12 5.00 -36.29 -18.57
N LYS A 13 4.17 -37.31 -18.72
CA LYS A 13 2.75 -37.19 -19.11
C LYS A 13 2.07 -36.10 -18.28
N ALA A 14 1.46 -35.14 -18.96
CA ALA A 14 0.63 -34.12 -18.33
C ALA A 14 -0.53 -34.80 -17.59
N GLY A 15 -0.53 -34.68 -16.26
CA GLY A 15 -1.67 -35.06 -15.44
C GLY A 15 -2.87 -34.21 -15.83
N VAL A 16 -4.05 -34.83 -15.81
CA VAL A 16 -5.33 -34.15 -16.03
C VAL A 16 -5.43 -32.99 -15.04
N LEU A 17 -5.46 -31.75 -15.56
CA LEU A 17 -5.72 -30.56 -14.78
C LEU A 17 -7.08 -30.73 -14.08
N PRO A 18 -7.16 -30.61 -12.74
CA PRO A 18 -8.45 -30.64 -12.07
C PRO A 18 -9.31 -29.51 -12.62
N LYS A 19 -10.59 -29.81 -12.88
CA LYS A 19 -11.58 -28.81 -13.29
C LYS A 19 -11.50 -27.63 -12.33
N LYS A 20 -11.34 -26.41 -12.88
CA LYS A 20 -11.42 -25.15 -12.13
C LYS A 20 -12.78 -25.11 -11.41
N THR A 21 -12.80 -25.49 -10.14
CA THR A 21 -13.92 -25.16 -9.27
C THR A 21 -13.89 -23.66 -9.09
N ARG A 22 -15.00 -23.00 -9.41
CA ARG A 22 -15.15 -21.56 -9.25
C ARG A 22 -15.09 -21.26 -7.75
N ARG A 23 -13.89 -20.98 -7.24
CA ARG A 23 -13.67 -20.57 -5.85
C ARG A 23 -14.36 -19.21 -5.65
N ALA A 24 -14.95 -19.03 -4.47
CA ALA A 24 -15.46 -17.72 -4.07
C ALA A 24 -14.34 -16.67 -4.19
N PRO A 25 -14.66 -15.43 -4.60
CA PRO A 25 -13.65 -14.38 -4.74
C PRO A 25 -12.91 -14.21 -3.42
N VAL A 26 -11.57 -14.23 -3.51
CA VAL A 26 -10.66 -14.26 -2.35
C VAL A 26 -10.59 -12.90 -1.64
N VAL A 27 -11.11 -11.88 -2.31
CA VAL A 27 -11.17 -10.50 -1.87
C VAL A 27 -12.23 -10.37 -0.78
N ALA A 28 -11.78 -10.38 0.48
CA ALA A 28 -12.63 -10.52 1.65
C ALA A 28 -13.43 -9.25 2.01
N VAL A 29 -13.09 -8.08 1.47
CA VAL A 29 -13.80 -6.81 1.65
C VAL A 29 -13.60 -5.94 0.40
N ALA A 30 -14.63 -5.20 -0.02
CA ALA A 30 -14.50 -4.17 -1.05
C ALA A 30 -13.48 -3.10 -0.61
N PRO A 31 -12.75 -2.45 -1.53
CA PRO A 31 -11.75 -1.47 -1.15
C PRO A 31 -12.43 -0.27 -0.47
N ARG A 32 -11.80 0.23 0.59
CA ARG A 32 -12.23 1.46 1.26
C ARG A 32 -11.29 2.60 0.86
N VAL A 33 -11.85 3.74 0.46
CA VAL A 33 -11.07 4.97 0.29
C VAL A 33 -10.51 5.40 1.64
N THR A 34 -9.24 5.76 1.68
CA THR A 34 -8.56 6.20 2.90
C THR A 34 -7.71 7.44 2.63
N LEU A 35 -7.69 8.33 3.60
CA LEU A 35 -6.80 9.48 3.67
C LEU A 35 -5.70 9.29 4.73
N TRP A 36 -5.90 8.35 5.65
CA TRP A 36 -5.06 8.13 6.81
C TRP A 36 -3.82 7.29 6.52
N ARG A 37 -2.73 7.67 7.18
CA ARG A 37 -1.53 6.85 7.37
C ARG A 37 -1.16 6.93 8.84
N ALA A 38 -0.54 5.90 9.40
CA ALA A 38 -0.02 6.00 10.76
C ALA A 38 1.04 7.09 10.82
N ALA A 39 0.80 8.14 11.61
CA ALA A 39 1.68 9.31 11.64
C ALA A 39 3.14 8.92 11.91
N THR A 40 4.05 9.53 11.15
CA THR A 40 5.49 9.46 11.44
C THR A 40 5.87 10.54 12.46
N ASP A 41 7.02 10.39 13.11
CA ASP A 41 7.54 11.43 14.01
C ASP A 41 7.70 12.81 13.33
N ASN A 42 7.92 12.84 12.00
CA ASN A 42 7.97 14.08 11.23
C ASN A 42 6.58 14.70 11.00
N ASP A 43 5.52 13.91 11.02
CA ASP A 43 4.15 14.44 10.94
C ASP A 43 3.73 15.05 12.28
N GLY A 44 4.24 14.48 13.38
CA GLY A 44 4.12 14.93 14.75
C GLY A 44 4.35 13.77 15.73
N PHE A 45 5.09 14.01 16.82
CA PHE A 45 5.37 12.99 17.83
C PHE A 45 4.10 12.53 18.54
N LYS A 46 3.54 11.38 18.17
CA LYS A 46 2.27 10.88 18.74
C LYS A 46 2.29 10.71 20.27
N MET A 47 3.47 10.40 20.84
CA MET A 47 3.68 10.25 22.29
C MET A 47 3.96 11.57 23.02
N MET A 48 4.18 12.66 22.28
CA MET A 48 4.49 13.97 22.84
C MET A 48 3.68 15.08 22.16
N PRO A 49 2.33 15.09 22.27
CA PRO A 49 1.49 16.06 21.55
C PRO A 49 1.79 17.53 21.88
N HIS A 50 2.28 17.80 23.09
CA HIS A 50 2.71 19.14 23.51
C HIS A 50 3.87 19.72 22.66
N LEU A 51 4.55 18.89 21.86
CA LEU A 51 5.63 19.29 20.97
C LEU A 51 5.18 19.59 19.53
N TRP A 52 3.96 19.22 19.12
CA TRP A 52 3.49 19.42 17.74
C TRP A 52 3.57 20.87 17.24
N PRO A 53 3.28 21.92 18.05
CA PRO A 53 3.43 23.30 17.60
C PRO A 53 4.85 23.66 17.14
N GLN A 54 5.85 22.93 17.63
CA GLN A 54 7.27 23.12 17.34
C GLN A 54 7.79 22.10 16.31
N PHE A 55 7.33 20.85 16.36
CA PHE A 55 7.87 19.73 15.60
C PHE A 55 6.74 18.89 14.99
N GLY A 56 6.39 19.18 13.73
CA GLY A 56 5.36 18.46 12.96
C GLY A 56 3.93 18.84 13.37
N ARG A 57 3.34 19.82 12.68
CA ARG A 57 1.95 20.26 12.88
C ARG A 57 0.93 19.49 12.04
N SER A 58 1.40 18.66 11.12
CA SER A 58 0.55 17.97 10.16
C SER A 58 -0.38 17.00 10.88
N LEU A 59 0.13 16.25 11.86
CA LEU A 59 -0.68 15.33 12.67
C LEU A 59 -1.81 16.06 13.40
N GLU A 60 -1.50 17.17 14.08
CA GLU A 60 -2.49 17.98 14.77
C GLU A 60 -3.63 18.40 13.84
N ARG A 61 -3.28 18.91 12.64
CA ARG A 61 -4.26 19.33 11.63
C ARG A 61 -5.09 18.18 11.09
N TRP A 62 -4.48 17.02 10.84
CA TRP A 62 -5.19 15.82 10.37
C TRP A 62 -6.25 15.37 11.36
N LEU A 63 -5.88 15.26 12.64
CA LEU A 63 -6.80 14.87 13.70
C LEU A 63 -7.92 15.91 13.88
N ALA A 64 -7.59 17.20 13.83
CA ALA A 64 -8.59 18.27 13.88
C ALA A 64 -9.57 18.24 12.70
N SER A 65 -9.15 17.69 11.56
CA SER A 65 -9.97 17.51 10.35
C SER A 65 -10.68 16.15 10.30
N GLY A 66 -10.56 15.33 11.36
CA GLY A 66 -11.18 14.01 11.45
C GLY A 66 -10.48 12.89 10.67
N ILE A 67 -9.29 13.13 10.11
CA ILE A 67 -8.49 12.11 9.42
C ILE A 67 -7.75 11.29 10.49
N ALA A 68 -8.20 10.07 10.75
CA ALA A 68 -7.64 9.22 11.82
C ALA A 68 -7.90 7.72 11.64
N THR A 69 -9.10 7.30 11.19
CA THR A 69 -9.49 5.87 11.13
C THR A 69 -10.67 5.57 10.18
N SER A 70 -11.66 6.48 10.07
CA SER A 70 -12.85 6.36 9.19
C SER A 70 -12.92 7.45 8.13
N ASP A 71 -11.84 7.62 7.36
CA ASP A 71 -11.72 8.78 6.46
C ASP A 71 -12.70 8.77 5.29
N SER A 72 -13.31 7.63 4.98
CA SER A 72 -14.39 7.56 3.98
C SER A 72 -15.59 8.45 4.34
N ASP A 73 -15.75 8.76 5.62
CA ASP A 73 -16.83 9.60 6.12
C ASP A 73 -16.47 11.09 6.09
N VAL A 74 -15.18 11.42 6.05
CA VAL A 74 -14.71 12.82 6.01
C VAL A 74 -14.50 13.33 4.59
N VAL A 75 -14.39 12.44 3.60
CA VAL A 75 -14.13 12.82 2.20
C VAL A 75 -15.24 12.39 1.26
N GLN A 76 -15.61 13.27 0.33
CA GLN A 76 -16.51 12.90 -0.75
C GLN A 76 -15.77 11.96 -1.72
N SER A 77 -16.25 10.72 -1.82
CA SER A 77 -15.67 9.73 -2.72
C SER A 77 -16.71 8.87 -3.43
N GLU A 78 -16.37 8.44 -4.63
CA GLU A 78 -17.15 7.50 -5.44
C GLU A 78 -16.22 6.37 -5.88
N THR A 79 -16.70 5.12 -5.77
CA THR A 79 -15.97 3.94 -6.25
C THR A 79 -16.86 3.19 -7.24
N ARG A 80 -16.41 3.10 -8.50
CA ARG A 80 -17.05 2.30 -9.53
C ARG A 80 -16.35 0.96 -9.64
N ILE A 81 -17.13 -0.11 -9.56
CA ILE A 81 -16.64 -1.50 -9.66
C ILE A 81 -17.16 -2.12 -10.96
N GLN A 82 -16.25 -2.66 -11.76
CA GLN A 82 -16.59 -3.31 -13.03
C GLN A 82 -15.95 -4.70 -13.11
N GLN A 83 -16.78 -5.71 -13.35
CA GLN A 83 -16.29 -7.05 -13.70
C GLN A 83 -15.85 -7.07 -15.17
N LEU A 84 -14.66 -7.60 -15.42
CA LEU A 84 -14.07 -7.73 -16.76
C LEU A 84 -14.35 -9.12 -17.34
N ALA A 85 -14.21 -9.25 -18.66
CA ALA A 85 -14.56 -10.47 -19.39
C ALA A 85 -13.68 -11.68 -19.02
N ASP A 86 -12.45 -11.43 -18.55
CA ASP A 86 -11.49 -12.44 -18.10
C ASP A 86 -11.70 -12.85 -16.62
N GLY A 87 -12.67 -12.25 -15.94
CA GLY A 87 -12.96 -12.48 -14.52
C GLY A 87 -12.19 -11.59 -13.55
N ALA A 88 -11.32 -10.70 -14.04
CA ALA A 88 -10.72 -9.66 -13.22
C ALA A 88 -11.75 -8.58 -12.84
N THR A 89 -11.49 -7.82 -11.78
CA THR A 89 -12.33 -6.70 -11.35
C THR A 89 -11.57 -5.39 -11.43
N ARG A 90 -12.12 -4.42 -12.14
CA ARG A 90 -11.60 -3.05 -12.19
C ARG A 90 -12.27 -2.20 -11.12
N TYR A 91 -11.46 -1.48 -10.37
CA TYR A 91 -11.88 -0.48 -9.39
C TYR A 91 -11.44 0.88 -9.90
N GLU A 92 -12.37 1.82 -9.98
CA GLU A 92 -12.11 3.21 -10.34
C GLU A 92 -12.64 4.11 -9.23
N HIS A 93 -11.77 4.96 -8.70
CA HIS A 93 -12.06 5.86 -7.60
C HIS A 93 -12.05 7.30 -8.08
N ARG A 94 -13.00 8.09 -7.59
CA ARG A 94 -12.99 9.54 -7.63
C ARG A 94 -13.06 10.06 -6.21
N VAL A 95 -12.05 10.79 -5.77
CA VAL A 95 -11.97 11.39 -4.43
C VAL A 95 -11.87 12.91 -4.58
N VAL A 96 -12.73 13.65 -3.88
CA VAL A 96 -12.72 15.12 -3.88
C VAL A 96 -12.18 15.57 -2.53
N LEU A 97 -10.95 16.09 -2.55
CA LEU A 97 -10.30 16.70 -1.39
C LEU A 97 -10.61 18.20 -1.39
N THR A 98 -11.30 18.68 -0.37
CA THR A 98 -11.60 20.10 -0.17
C THR A 98 -10.41 20.83 0.43
N GLU A 99 -10.43 22.17 0.45
CA GLU A 99 -9.33 23.00 0.97
C GLU A 99 -9.04 22.76 2.45
N ASP A 100 -10.08 22.50 3.26
CA ASP A 100 -9.96 22.15 4.68
C ASP A 100 -9.30 20.77 4.89
N LEU A 101 -9.37 19.88 3.89
CA LEU A 101 -8.71 18.57 3.90
C LEU A 101 -7.38 18.56 3.14
N ALA A 102 -6.93 19.70 2.62
CA ALA A 102 -5.65 19.80 1.94
C ALA A 102 -4.48 19.42 2.88
N ASP A 103 -3.37 19.03 2.27
CA ASP A 103 -2.21 18.46 2.96
C ASP A 103 -2.57 17.17 3.74
N ALA A 104 -3.47 16.36 3.18
CA ALA A 104 -3.81 15.04 3.70
C ALA A 104 -2.60 14.08 3.69
N PRO A 105 -2.58 13.05 4.57
CA PRO A 105 -1.47 12.11 4.64
C PRO A 105 -1.32 11.25 3.38
N ARG A 106 -2.44 10.81 2.81
CA ARG A 106 -2.54 10.07 1.55
C ARG A 106 -3.89 10.30 0.87
N ILE A 107 -4.01 9.82 -0.36
CA ILE A 107 -5.29 9.56 -1.03
C ILE A 107 -5.15 8.21 -1.72
N GLY A 108 -5.91 7.23 -1.27
CA GLY A 108 -5.82 5.88 -1.80
C GLY A 108 -6.99 4.99 -1.45
N ALA A 109 -6.81 3.71 -1.71
CA ALA A 109 -7.70 2.64 -1.32
C ALA A 109 -6.96 1.60 -0.49
N THR A 110 -7.61 1.07 0.53
CA THR A 110 -7.08 -0.02 1.36
C THR A 110 -7.85 -1.32 1.12
N TRP A 111 -7.10 -2.43 1.16
CA TRP A 111 -7.57 -3.80 1.03
C TRP A 111 -7.07 -4.64 2.19
N GLU A 112 -7.84 -5.68 2.51
CA GLU A 112 -7.38 -6.74 3.40
C GLU A 112 -7.58 -8.11 2.75
N ILE A 113 -6.49 -8.84 2.60
CA ILE A 113 -6.50 -10.23 2.13
C ILE A 113 -5.96 -11.16 3.23
N PRO A 114 -6.28 -12.46 3.23
CA PRO A 114 -5.79 -13.36 4.28
C PRO A 114 -4.26 -13.38 4.41
N ALA A 115 -3.73 -13.41 5.64
CA ALA A 115 -2.28 -13.36 5.88
C ALA A 115 -1.47 -14.55 5.31
N ARG A 116 -2.14 -15.58 4.74
CA ARG A 116 -1.49 -16.67 4.01
C ARG A 116 -0.74 -16.19 2.76
N PHE A 117 -1.10 -15.03 2.22
CA PHE A 117 -0.34 -14.37 1.16
C PHE A 117 0.94 -13.78 1.75
N SER A 118 1.98 -14.61 1.84
CA SER A 118 3.23 -14.30 2.53
C SER A 118 4.33 -13.77 1.62
N SER A 119 4.20 -13.88 0.30
CA SER A 119 5.21 -13.41 -0.64
C SER A 119 4.70 -12.28 -1.51
N LEU A 120 5.55 -11.29 -1.74
CA LEU A 120 5.28 -10.12 -2.57
C LEU A 120 6.18 -10.12 -3.80
N ARG A 121 5.64 -9.64 -4.91
CA ARG A 121 6.41 -9.28 -6.10
C ARG A 121 5.82 -7.99 -6.67
N TRP A 122 6.63 -7.04 -7.08
CA TRP A 122 6.12 -5.77 -7.60
C TRP A 122 6.96 -5.22 -8.73
N TYR A 123 6.35 -4.42 -9.58
CA TYR A 123 7.04 -3.59 -10.57
C TYR A 123 6.86 -2.12 -10.22
N GLY A 124 7.92 -1.51 -9.71
CA GLY A 124 7.90 -0.13 -9.21
C GLY A 124 9.27 0.24 -8.67
N ARG A 125 9.34 1.23 -7.77
CA ARG A 125 10.60 1.58 -7.12
C ARG A 125 10.96 0.62 -5.99
N GLY A 126 12.23 0.20 -5.92
CA GLY A 126 12.74 -0.72 -4.90
C GLY A 126 14.26 -0.88 -4.90
N PRO A 127 14.81 -1.88 -4.18
CA PRO A 127 14.10 -2.90 -3.41
C PRO A 127 13.71 -2.49 -1.98
N HIS A 128 14.10 -1.30 -1.50
CA HIS A 128 13.78 -0.76 -0.16
C HIS A 128 12.61 0.25 -0.20
N GLU A 129 11.99 0.47 0.96
CA GLU A 129 10.87 1.41 1.08
C GLU A 129 11.28 2.82 0.65
N ASN A 130 10.36 3.52 0.00
CA ASN A 130 10.62 4.83 -0.58
C ASN A 130 9.35 5.68 -0.58
N TYR A 131 9.54 6.99 -0.51
CA TYR A 131 8.48 7.98 -0.40
C TYR A 131 8.66 9.08 -1.46
N PRO A 132 7.64 9.89 -1.76
CA PRO A 132 7.70 10.87 -2.85
C PRO A 132 8.91 11.80 -2.80
N ASP A 133 9.30 12.23 -1.60
CA ASP A 133 10.48 13.08 -1.33
C ASP A 133 11.75 12.30 -0.94
N ARG A 134 11.69 10.97 -0.88
CA ARG A 134 12.79 10.07 -0.52
C ARG A 134 12.80 8.80 -1.40
N LYS A 135 12.98 8.97 -2.72
CA LYS A 135 12.96 7.87 -3.71
C LYS A 135 14.12 7.82 -4.70
N SER A 136 15.06 8.76 -4.66
CA SER A 136 16.17 8.85 -5.62
C SER A 136 17.09 7.63 -5.62
N SER A 137 17.24 6.95 -4.48
CA SER A 137 18.01 5.71 -4.35
C SER A 137 17.24 4.45 -4.77
N ALA A 138 15.93 4.55 -5.01
CA ALA A 138 15.08 3.42 -5.36
C ALA A 138 14.85 3.38 -6.87
N MET A 139 15.44 2.38 -7.52
CA MET A 139 15.36 2.20 -8.97
C MET A 139 14.04 1.56 -9.37
N VAL A 140 13.57 1.85 -10.58
CA VAL A 140 12.39 1.17 -11.14
C VAL A 140 12.81 -0.20 -11.65
N GLY A 141 12.12 -1.24 -11.20
CA GLY A 141 12.42 -2.63 -11.57
C GLY A 141 11.40 -3.61 -11.01
N VAL A 142 11.57 -4.89 -11.35
CA VAL A 142 10.79 -5.97 -10.76
C VAL A 142 11.54 -6.51 -9.56
N TYR A 143 10.89 -6.49 -8.40
CA TYR A 143 11.45 -6.94 -7.13
C TYR A 143 10.53 -7.97 -6.49
N GLU A 144 11.08 -8.76 -5.57
CA GLU A 144 10.35 -9.76 -4.78
C GLU A 144 10.85 -9.77 -3.34
N GLY A 145 9.98 -10.19 -2.42
CA GLY A 145 10.28 -10.22 -1.00
C GLY A 145 9.11 -10.74 -0.17
N GLN A 146 9.20 -10.63 1.15
CA GLN A 146 8.07 -10.82 2.06
C GLN A 146 7.43 -9.44 2.34
N PRO A 147 6.19 -9.38 2.88
CA PRO A 147 5.67 -8.18 3.52
C PRO A 147 6.70 -7.58 4.46
N ASP A 148 6.91 -6.26 4.35
CA ASP A 148 7.86 -5.55 5.18
C ASP A 148 7.55 -5.77 6.67
N GLU A 149 8.60 -5.92 7.47
CA GLU A 149 8.50 -5.93 8.92
C GLU A 149 8.79 -4.51 9.45
N LEU A 150 8.05 -4.08 10.47
CA LEU A 150 8.19 -2.74 11.03
C LEU A 150 9.65 -2.51 11.46
N PRO A 151 10.37 -1.52 10.89
CA PRO A 151 11.76 -1.28 11.26
C PRO A 151 11.90 -0.29 12.43
N TYR A 152 10.87 0.51 12.71
CA TYR A 152 10.92 1.65 13.62
C TYR A 152 10.64 1.25 15.08
N LEU A 153 11.32 1.90 16.03
CA LEU A 153 11.15 1.68 17.48
C LEU A 153 9.77 2.15 17.94
N VAL A 154 9.38 3.36 17.54
CA VAL A 154 8.01 3.87 17.66
C VAL A 154 7.26 3.44 16.40
N PRO A 155 6.18 2.66 16.53
CA PRO A 155 5.35 2.27 15.39
C PRO A 155 4.82 3.47 14.60
N GLN A 156 4.98 3.43 13.28
CA GLN A 156 4.59 4.49 12.34
C GLN A 156 4.44 3.91 10.92
N GLU A 157 3.99 4.72 9.96
CA GLU A 157 3.90 4.34 8.54
C GLU A 157 5.23 3.78 8.01
N PHE A 158 5.16 2.68 7.24
CA PHE A 158 6.32 2.03 6.64
C PHE A 158 5.95 1.16 5.44
N GLY A 159 6.95 0.78 4.64
CA GLY A 159 6.80 -0.21 3.56
C GLY A 159 6.31 0.33 2.22
N LEU A 160 6.10 1.65 2.09
CA LEU A 160 5.63 2.27 0.84
C LEU A 160 6.61 2.04 -0.32
N ARG A 161 6.05 1.69 -1.49
CA ARG A 161 6.75 1.62 -2.78
C ARG A 161 6.09 2.59 -3.74
N THR A 162 6.83 3.59 -4.22
CA THR A 162 6.28 4.57 -5.15
C THR A 162 6.39 4.12 -6.60
N GLU A 163 5.57 4.76 -7.44
CA GLU A 163 5.54 4.56 -8.89
C GLU A 163 5.36 3.08 -9.29
N CYS A 164 4.51 2.34 -8.59
CA CYS A 164 4.14 0.97 -8.90
C CYS A 164 3.22 0.91 -10.12
N ARG A 165 3.55 -0.02 -11.01
CA ARG A 165 2.72 -0.48 -12.12
C ARG A 165 1.85 -1.64 -11.66
N TRP A 166 2.38 -2.51 -10.81
CA TRP A 166 1.63 -3.61 -10.21
C TRP A 166 2.28 -4.14 -8.94
N LEU A 167 1.47 -4.78 -8.10
CA LEU A 167 1.84 -5.56 -6.92
C LEU A 167 1.14 -6.92 -6.97
N GLU A 168 1.88 -7.98 -6.70
CA GLU A 168 1.40 -9.35 -6.55
C GLU A 168 1.58 -9.81 -5.11
N CYS A 169 0.55 -10.41 -4.55
CA CYS A 169 0.57 -11.10 -3.27
C CYS A 169 0.36 -12.59 -3.53
N ARG A 170 1.27 -13.42 -3.03
CA ARG A 170 1.33 -14.86 -3.34
C ARG A 170 1.23 -15.70 -2.08
N ASP A 171 0.41 -16.74 -2.14
CA ASP A 171 0.36 -17.81 -1.16
C ASP A 171 1.26 -18.95 -1.66
N ASP A 172 2.46 -19.06 -1.10
CA ASP A 172 3.45 -20.04 -1.56
C ASP A 172 3.03 -21.49 -1.32
N ASN A 173 2.07 -21.73 -0.40
CA ASN A 173 1.58 -23.07 -0.12
C ASN A 173 0.59 -23.55 -1.19
N THR A 174 -0.24 -22.64 -1.73
CA THR A 174 -1.28 -22.97 -2.70
C THR A 174 -0.93 -22.57 -4.14
N GLY A 175 0.08 -21.72 -4.32
CA GLY A 175 0.44 -21.11 -5.61
C GLY A 175 -0.54 -20.02 -6.07
N GLU A 176 -1.49 -19.63 -5.22
CA GLU A 176 -2.47 -18.60 -5.52
C GLU A 176 -1.82 -17.21 -5.56
N VAL A 177 -2.17 -16.40 -6.55
CA VAL A 177 -1.61 -15.06 -6.75
C VAL A 177 -2.74 -14.07 -6.91
N ILE A 178 -2.79 -13.06 -6.04
CA ILE A 178 -3.61 -11.87 -6.27
C ILE A 178 -2.70 -10.81 -6.87
N ARG A 179 -3.10 -10.25 -8.00
CA ARG A 179 -2.39 -9.16 -8.67
C ARG A 179 -3.25 -7.91 -8.68
N ILE A 180 -2.65 -6.80 -8.27
CA ILE A 180 -3.20 -5.45 -8.34
C ILE A 180 -2.38 -4.71 -9.39
N GLU A 181 -3.01 -4.35 -10.50
CA GLU A 181 -2.36 -3.67 -11.62
C GLU A 181 -2.92 -2.27 -11.77
N ALA A 182 -2.05 -1.26 -11.74
CA ALA A 182 -2.45 0.12 -11.95
C ALA A 182 -3.00 0.31 -13.37
N ASP A 183 -4.09 1.06 -13.51
CA ASP A 183 -4.76 1.30 -14.77
C ASP A 183 -4.81 2.79 -15.08
N GLY A 184 -4.23 3.18 -16.22
CA GLY A 184 -4.17 4.57 -16.68
C GLY A 184 -3.29 5.52 -15.84
N CYS A 185 -2.60 5.01 -14.80
CA CYS A 185 -1.75 5.82 -13.92
C CYS A 185 -0.65 4.97 -13.24
N LEU A 186 0.29 5.63 -12.56
CA LEU A 186 1.19 4.99 -11.62
C LEU A 186 0.65 5.21 -10.20
N LEU A 187 0.78 4.19 -9.35
CA LEU A 187 0.27 4.22 -7.98
C LEU A 187 1.42 4.05 -6.98
N HIS A 188 1.18 4.33 -5.72
CA HIS A 188 2.06 3.95 -4.62
C HIS A 188 1.41 2.78 -3.90
N MET A 189 2.19 1.76 -3.56
CA MET A 189 1.64 0.53 -3.00
C MET A 189 2.46 0.07 -1.80
N SER A 190 1.79 -0.42 -0.78
CA SER A 190 2.39 -1.11 0.36
C SER A 190 1.57 -2.35 0.70
N ALA A 191 2.21 -3.36 1.30
CA ALA A 191 1.53 -4.53 1.81
C ALA A 191 2.22 -5.01 3.10
N VAL A 192 1.56 -4.82 4.24
CA VAL A 192 2.12 -5.05 5.57
C VAL A 192 1.12 -5.78 6.48
N ARG A 193 1.60 -6.30 7.61
CA ARG A 193 0.79 -7.07 8.58
C ARG A 193 0.26 -6.23 9.73
N TYR A 194 0.03 -4.94 9.52
CA TYR A 194 -0.50 -4.02 10.54
C TYR A 194 -1.45 -3.04 9.88
N THR A 195 -2.54 -2.69 10.57
CA THR A 195 -3.40 -1.60 10.12
C THR A 195 -2.79 -0.26 10.54
N PRO A 196 -3.07 0.84 9.83
CA PRO A 196 -2.62 2.17 10.22
C PRO A 196 -3.06 2.57 11.64
N GLU A 197 -4.24 2.12 12.07
CA GLU A 197 -4.79 2.41 13.39
C GLU A 197 -3.97 1.70 14.47
N ALA A 198 -3.69 0.41 14.30
CA ALA A 198 -2.85 -0.35 15.24
C ALA A 198 -1.43 0.22 15.32
N LEU A 199 -0.86 0.66 14.20
CA LEU A 199 0.43 1.35 14.17
C LEU A 199 0.38 2.68 14.90
N PHE A 200 -0.69 3.45 14.75
CA PHE A 200 -0.82 4.74 15.43
C PHE A 200 -1.01 4.57 16.94
N GLU A 201 -1.88 3.66 17.37
CA GLU A 201 -2.19 3.42 18.79
C GLU A 201 -1.00 2.86 19.60
N ALA A 202 -0.17 2.00 19.00
CA ALA A 202 0.91 1.34 19.72
C ALA A 202 2.06 2.30 20.06
N CYS A 203 2.44 2.41 21.34
CA CYS A 203 3.51 3.28 21.80
C CYS A 203 4.90 2.71 21.46
N ASP A 204 5.00 1.39 21.41
CA ASP A 204 6.22 0.66 21.08
C ASP A 204 5.91 -0.66 20.35
N ARG A 205 6.94 -1.27 19.76
CA ARG A 205 6.80 -2.50 18.95
C ARG A 205 6.24 -3.69 19.72
N THR A 206 6.37 -3.75 21.04
CA THR A 206 5.94 -4.90 21.85
C THR A 206 4.43 -4.94 22.06
N GLU A 207 3.75 -3.80 21.87
CA GLU A 207 2.28 -3.71 21.90
C GLU A 207 1.65 -4.23 20.61
N LEU A 208 2.40 -4.17 19.49
CA LEU A 208 1.90 -4.63 18.20
C LEU A 208 1.68 -6.14 18.16
N ARG A 209 0.60 -6.52 17.50
CA ARG A 209 0.31 -7.90 17.09
C ARG A 209 0.16 -7.92 15.59
N ARG A 210 0.80 -8.88 14.92
CA ARG A 210 0.59 -9.07 13.49
C ARG A 210 -0.88 -9.32 13.23
N HIS A 211 -1.45 -8.56 12.31
CA HIS A 211 -2.82 -8.71 11.87
C HIS A 211 -2.99 -10.07 11.17
N ASN A 212 -4.17 -10.68 11.30
CA ASN A 212 -4.48 -11.95 10.62
C ASN A 212 -4.78 -11.78 9.12
N LYS A 213 -4.66 -10.53 8.62
CA LYS A 213 -4.72 -10.14 7.21
C LYS A 213 -3.42 -9.45 6.79
N LEU A 214 -3.15 -9.50 5.50
CA LEU A 214 -2.24 -8.59 4.83
C LEU A 214 -3.04 -7.34 4.45
N VAL A 215 -2.62 -6.19 5.00
CA VAL A 215 -3.20 -4.87 4.72
C VAL A 215 -2.45 -4.28 3.55
N ILE A 216 -3.15 -3.93 2.49
CA ILE A 216 -2.57 -3.42 1.24
C ILE A 216 -3.12 -2.02 1.00
N HIS A 217 -2.23 -1.07 0.76
CA HIS A 217 -2.61 0.26 0.32
C HIS A 217 -2.27 0.47 -1.16
N VAL A 218 -3.15 1.17 -1.85
CA VAL A 218 -3.03 1.55 -3.25
C VAL A 218 -3.36 3.04 -3.37
N ASP A 219 -2.33 3.87 -3.39
CA ASP A 219 -2.45 5.32 -3.29
C ASP A 219 -2.17 6.00 -4.63
N ILE A 220 -3.00 6.99 -4.98
CA ILE A 220 -2.70 7.91 -6.10
C ILE A 220 -1.81 9.07 -5.64
N ALA A 221 -1.91 9.44 -4.37
CA ALA A 221 -1.10 10.48 -3.77
C ALA A 221 -0.71 10.08 -2.35
N HIS A 222 0.51 10.40 -1.96
CA HIS A 222 1.00 10.20 -0.61
C HIS A 222 1.83 11.43 -0.24
N ARG A 223 1.66 11.96 0.96
CA ARG A 223 2.46 13.08 1.41
C ARG A 223 3.93 12.65 1.55
N GLY A 224 4.86 13.56 1.28
CA GLY A 224 6.26 13.37 1.64
C GLY A 224 6.47 13.13 3.14
N LEU A 225 7.67 12.68 3.50
CA LEU A 225 8.07 12.47 4.90
C LEU A 225 8.58 13.75 5.56
N GLY A 226 9.28 14.61 4.81
CA GLY A 226 10.02 15.74 5.38
C GLY A 226 11.04 15.31 6.42
N THR A 227 11.37 16.24 7.32
CA THR A 227 12.31 16.05 8.44
C THR A 227 11.86 16.81 9.70
N ALA A 228 10.56 17.07 9.87
CA ALA A 228 10.05 18.07 10.82
C ALA A 228 10.30 17.74 12.31
N SER A 229 10.73 16.52 12.62
CA SER A 229 11.17 16.13 13.96
C SER A 229 12.43 16.89 14.41
N CYS A 230 13.30 17.29 13.48
CA CYS A 230 14.53 18.04 13.77
C CYS A 230 15.02 18.92 12.60
N GLY A 231 14.10 19.33 11.73
CA GLY A 231 14.39 20.01 10.47
C GLY A 231 13.13 20.59 9.83
N PRO A 232 13.16 20.92 8.53
CA PRO A 232 11.97 21.40 7.85
C PRO A 232 10.93 20.29 7.65
N ASP A 233 9.68 20.72 7.50
CA ASP A 233 8.61 19.87 6.97
C ASP A 233 8.87 19.50 5.50
N THR A 234 8.06 18.60 4.93
CA THR A 234 8.15 18.25 3.52
C THR A 234 7.95 19.47 2.63
N ARG A 235 8.57 19.47 1.46
CA ARG A 235 8.45 20.57 0.50
C ARG A 235 7.04 20.62 -0.06
N SER A 236 6.61 21.81 -0.48
CA SER A 236 5.31 22.05 -1.13
C SER A 236 5.01 21.10 -2.29
N ASP A 237 6.03 20.69 -3.04
CA ASP A 237 5.89 19.78 -4.19
C ASP A 237 5.47 18.35 -3.79
N TYR A 238 5.53 18.02 -2.49
CA TYR A 238 5.17 16.72 -1.91
C TYR A 238 4.00 16.82 -0.91
N ILE A 239 3.36 17.98 -0.86
CA ILE A 239 2.09 18.19 -0.15
C ILE A 239 0.94 17.87 -1.10
N ILE A 240 -0.10 17.20 -0.58
CA ILE A 240 -1.29 16.87 -1.36
C ILE A 240 -2.22 18.09 -1.38
N SER A 241 -2.37 18.74 -2.53
CA SER A 241 -3.28 19.90 -2.66
C SER A 241 -4.75 19.49 -2.67
N ALA A 242 -5.66 20.41 -2.38
CA ALA A 242 -7.08 20.21 -2.66
C ALA A 242 -7.33 19.95 -4.16
N GLY A 243 -8.39 19.23 -4.47
CA GLY A 243 -8.74 18.91 -5.85
C GLY A 243 -9.51 17.60 -6.00
N THR A 244 -9.75 17.22 -7.25
CA THR A 244 -10.34 15.92 -7.60
C THR A 244 -9.25 14.97 -8.05
N TYR A 245 -9.11 13.86 -7.33
CA TYR A 245 -8.20 12.78 -7.64
C TYR A 245 -8.96 11.61 -8.25
N ARG A 246 -8.43 11.09 -9.37
CA ARG A 246 -8.99 9.92 -10.06
C ARG A 246 -7.92 8.89 -10.26
N PHE A 247 -8.22 7.65 -9.92
CA PHE A 247 -7.30 6.54 -10.11
C PHE A 247 -8.06 5.23 -10.29
N ALA A 248 -7.44 4.31 -11.01
CA ALA A 248 -8.02 3.00 -11.24
C ALA A 248 -6.95 1.91 -11.17
N TYR A 249 -7.40 0.71 -10.86
CA TYR A 249 -6.58 -0.48 -10.89
C TYR A 249 -7.44 -1.73 -11.10
N VAL A 250 -6.82 -2.78 -11.62
CA VAL A 250 -7.45 -4.06 -11.90
C VAL A 250 -6.92 -5.10 -10.91
N VAL A 251 -7.84 -5.87 -10.32
CA VAL A 251 -7.52 -6.98 -9.43
C VAL A 251 -7.85 -8.30 -10.12
N SER A 252 -6.88 -9.20 -10.20
CA SER A 252 -7.03 -10.55 -10.76
C SER A 252 -6.46 -11.60 -9.82
N SER A 253 -7.03 -12.81 -9.84
CA SER A 253 -6.62 -13.97 -9.03
C SER A 253 -6.54 -15.26 -9.85
#